data_AF-A0A0C2C1P6-F1
#
_entry.id   AF-A0A0C2C1P6-F1
#
_cell.length_a   1.000
_cell.length_b   1.000
_cell.length_c   1.000
_cell.angle_alpha   90.00
_cell.angle_beta   90.00
_cell.angle_gamma   90.00
#
_symmetry.space_group_name_H-M   'P 1'
#
loop_
_entity.id
_entity.type
_entity.pdbx_description
1 polymer ?
#
loop_
_entity_poly.entity_id
_entity_poly.type
_entity_poly.pdbx_seq_one_letter_code
_entity_poly.pdbx_strand_id
1 'polypeptide(L)'
;AKLKKLCQLVWPVLMKKIEAMVAVSKSDVIVIEAAAIIEANWHTYMNELWTVFVPHDEMVRRIIERDGLSKEQAEARIASQLSNKERIDHSNVVFCSLWAYEETRAQVNRAVKDLRSRLPPKSPTQ
;
A
#
# COMPACT_ATOMS: atom_id res chain seq x y z
N ALA A 1 -11.69 17.07 -10.00
CA ALA A 1 -13.16 17.00 -9.80
C ALA A 1 -13.78 15.68 -10.29
N LYS A 2 -13.63 15.30 -11.57
CA LYS A 2 -14.26 14.07 -12.13
C LYS A 2 -13.74 12.77 -11.50
N LEU A 3 -12.41 12.64 -11.30
CA LEU A 3 -11.80 11.46 -10.70
C LEU A 3 -12.32 11.19 -9.27
N LYS A 4 -12.36 12.23 -8.42
CA LYS A 4 -12.90 12.11 -7.05
C LYS A 4 -14.34 11.57 -7.03
N LYS A 5 -15.20 12.07 -7.94
CA LYS A 5 -16.58 11.60 -8.07
C LYS A 5 -16.65 10.13 -8.49
N LEU A 6 -15.80 9.71 -9.43
CA LEU A 6 -15.69 8.31 -9.83
C LEU A 6 -15.23 7.42 -8.66
N CYS A 7 -14.16 7.81 -7.97
CA CYS A 7 -13.64 7.11 -6.80
C CYS A 7 -14.70 6.93 -5.72
N GLN A 8 -15.47 7.97 -5.41
CA GLN A 8 -16.56 7.91 -4.42
C GLN A 8 -17.68 6.91 -4.79
N LEU A 9 -17.91 6.67 -6.08
CA LEU A 9 -18.89 5.67 -6.53
C LEU A 9 -18.30 4.25 -6.51
N VAL A 10 -17.03 4.11 -6.89
CA VAL A 10 -16.39 2.81 -7.10
C VAL A 10 -15.88 2.21 -5.79
N TRP A 11 -15.28 3.00 -4.90
CA TRP A 11 -14.64 2.50 -3.69
C TRP A 11 -15.57 1.72 -2.75
N PRO A 12 -16.82 2.16 -2.47
CA PRO A 12 -17.72 1.39 -1.61
C PRO A 12 -18.06 0.02 -2.18
N VAL A 13 -18.18 -0.10 -3.50
CA VAL A 13 -18.48 -1.36 -4.18
C VAL A 13 -17.26 -2.29 -4.12
N LEU A 14 -16.06 -1.75 -4.34
CA LEU A 14 -14.82 -2.52 -4.21
C LEU A 14 -14.61 -3.01 -2.78
N MET A 15 -14.87 -2.18 -1.78
CA MET A 15 -14.70 -2.57 -0.37
C MET A 15 -15.62 -3.74 -0.01
N LYS A 16 -16.91 -3.70 -0.40
CA LYS A 16 -17.82 -4.83 -0.21
C LYS A 16 -17.33 -6.13 -0.86
N LYS A 17 -16.70 -6.03 -2.03
CA LYS A 17 -16.12 -7.20 -2.72
C LYS A 17 -14.88 -7.72 -1.97
N ILE A 18 -14.03 -6.83 -1.47
CA ILE A 18 -12.87 -7.17 -0.65
C ILE A 18 -13.33 -7.88 0.63
N GLU A 19 -14.32 -7.34 1.35
CA GLU A 19 -14.91 -7.95 2.54
C GLU A 19 -15.44 -9.35 2.26
N ALA A 20 -16.16 -9.54 1.15
CA ALA A 20 -16.65 -10.86 0.74
C ALA A 20 -15.51 -11.85 0.46
N MET A 21 -14.42 -11.41 -0.18
CA MET A 21 -13.23 -12.25 -0.43
C MET A 21 -12.48 -12.59 0.86
N VAL A 22 -12.39 -11.64 1.79
CA VAL A 22 -11.77 -11.83 3.11
C VAL A 22 -12.57 -12.84 3.94
N ALA A 23 -13.90 -12.72 3.96
CA ALA A 23 -14.77 -13.57 4.76
C ALA A 23 -14.72 -15.07 4.38
N VAL A 24 -14.40 -15.39 3.12
CA VAL A 24 -14.31 -16.79 2.64
C VAL A 24 -12.88 -17.33 2.60
N SER A 25 -11.89 -16.48 2.89
CA SER A 25 -10.49 -16.86 2.87
C SER A 25 -10.14 -17.77 4.05
N LYS A 26 -9.34 -18.81 3.79
CA LYS A 26 -8.75 -19.68 4.83
C LYS A 26 -7.31 -19.29 5.17
N SER A 27 -6.80 -18.22 4.57
CA SER A 27 -5.44 -17.74 4.79
C SER A 27 -5.34 -16.99 6.11
N ASP A 28 -4.26 -17.24 6.85
CA ASP A 28 -3.98 -16.54 8.12
C ASP A 28 -3.65 -15.05 7.92
N VAL A 29 -3.18 -14.70 6.71
CA VAL A 29 -2.81 -13.35 6.31
C VAL A 29 -3.33 -13.08 4.91
N ILE A 30 -3.93 -11.90 4.71
CA ILE A 30 -4.41 -11.40 3.43
C ILE A 30 -3.74 -10.05 3.18
N VAL A 31 -3.14 -9.88 2.00
CA VAL A 31 -2.49 -8.63 1.61
C VAL A 31 -3.35 -7.95 0.55
N ILE A 32 -3.75 -6.71 0.81
CA ILE A 32 -4.52 -5.88 -0.11
C ILE A 32 -3.59 -4.78 -0.63
N GLU A 33 -3.28 -4.81 -1.92
CA GLU A 33 -2.47 -3.80 -2.59
C GLU A 33 -3.37 -2.77 -3.28
N ALA A 34 -3.23 -1.49 -2.94
CA ALA A 34 -3.90 -0.40 -3.64
C ALA A 34 -3.16 0.93 -3.43
N ALA A 35 -3.18 1.80 -4.44
CA ALA A 35 -2.49 3.09 -4.40
C ALA A 35 -3.17 4.13 -3.49
N ALA A 36 -4.49 4.00 -3.28
CA ALA A 36 -5.35 5.00 -2.63
C ALA A 36 -5.96 4.52 -1.29
N ILE A 37 -5.25 3.64 -0.55
CA ILE A 37 -5.78 3.04 0.70
C ILE A 37 -6.09 4.10 1.76
N ILE A 38 -5.23 5.11 1.91
CA ILE A 38 -5.41 6.16 2.93
C ILE A 38 -6.50 7.12 2.46
N GLU A 39 -6.46 7.55 1.21
CA GLU A 39 -7.41 8.47 0.57
C GLU A 39 -8.85 7.90 0.57
N ALA A 40 -8.98 6.57 0.47
CA ALA A 40 -10.26 5.86 0.55
C ALA A 40 -10.66 5.48 1.99
N ASN A 41 -9.84 5.81 2.98
CA ASN A 41 -10.01 5.43 4.39
C ASN A 41 -10.06 3.92 4.66
N TRP A 42 -9.52 3.09 3.75
CA TRP A 42 -9.57 1.63 3.84
C TRP A 42 -8.65 1.06 4.91
N HIS A 43 -7.59 1.79 5.28
CA HIS A 43 -6.68 1.41 6.36
C HIS A 43 -7.39 1.19 7.70
N THR A 44 -8.55 1.82 7.92
CA THR A 44 -9.36 1.64 9.15
C THR A 44 -10.02 0.26 9.24
N TYR A 45 -10.08 -0.49 8.14
CA TYR A 45 -10.60 -1.85 8.06
C TYR A 45 -9.49 -2.91 8.03
N MET A 46 -8.23 -2.50 8.19
CA MET A 46 -7.04 -3.36 8.11
C MET A 46 -6.36 -3.46 9.48
N ASN A 47 -5.71 -4.59 9.76
CA ASN A 47 -4.93 -4.76 10.99
C ASN A 47 -3.61 -3.98 10.95
N GLU A 48 -2.94 -3.98 9.79
CA GLU A 48 -1.68 -3.27 9.58
C GLU A 48 -1.67 -2.61 8.19
N LEU A 49 -1.22 -1.36 8.11
CA LEU A 49 -0.91 -0.66 6.86
C LEU A 49 0.59 -0.69 6.61
N TRP A 50 0.98 -1.21 5.44
CA TRP A 50 2.36 -1.37 5.00
C TRP A 50 2.63 -0.42 3.83
N THR A 51 3.57 0.51 3.99
CA THR A 51 3.91 1.52 2.97
C THR A 51 5.29 1.27 2.39
N VAL A 52 5.42 1.38 1.07
CA VAL A 52 6.71 1.45 0.38
C VAL A 52 6.94 2.88 -0.09
N PHE A 53 8.13 3.42 0.17
CA PHE A 53 8.52 4.75 -0.31
C PHE A 53 9.94 4.76 -0.89
N VAL A 54 10.24 5.81 -1.66
CA VAL A 54 11.60 6.20 -2.05
C VAL A 54 11.71 7.74 -1.97
N PRO A 55 12.92 8.32 -1.87
CA PRO A 55 13.11 9.76 -1.92
C PRO A 55 12.47 10.40 -3.15
N HIS A 56 12.13 11.69 -3.07
CA HIS A 56 11.39 12.39 -4.11
C HIS A 56 12.05 12.31 -5.48
N ASP A 57 13.35 12.59 -5.55
CA ASP A 57 14.11 12.57 -6.81
C ASP A 57 14.09 11.19 -7.48
N GLU A 58 14.12 10.12 -6.68
CA GLU A 58 14.04 8.74 -7.16
C GLU A 58 12.63 8.41 -7.68
N MET A 59 11.56 8.92 -7.04
CA MET A 59 10.20 8.78 -7.56
C MET A 59 10.06 9.44 -8.93
N VAL A 60 10.56 10.68 -9.08
CA VAL A 60 10.53 11.41 -10.34
C VAL A 60 11.27 10.64 -11.41
N ARG A 61 12.51 10.19 -11.13
CA ARG A 61 13.32 9.41 -12.07
C ARG A 61 12.57 8.15 -12.55
N ARG A 62 12.06 7.34 -11.63
CA ARG A 62 11.37 6.08 -11.95
C ARG A 62 10.10 6.29 -12.76
N ILE A 63 9.35 7.36 -12.50
CA ILE A 63 8.14 7.68 -13.27
C ILE A 63 8.51 8.08 -14.70
N ILE A 64 9.54 8.90 -14.88
CA ILE A 64 10.02 9.31 -16.22
C ILE A 64 10.47 8.07 -17.00
N GLU A 65 11.31 7.22 -16.40
CA GLU A 65 11.85 6.02 -17.04
C GLU A 65 10.76 5.00 -17.42
N ARG A 66 9.78 4.78 -16.52
CA ARG A 66 8.72 3.79 -16.73
C ARG A 66 7.61 4.28 -17.65
N ASP A 67 7.17 5.53 -17.48
CA ASP A 67 5.96 6.05 -18.12
C ASP A 67 6.28 6.98 -19.31
N GLY A 68 7.55 7.33 -19.55
CA GLY A 68 7.98 8.21 -20.65
C GLY A 68 7.49 9.66 -20.52
N LEU A 69 7.23 10.11 -19.30
CA LEU A 69 6.68 11.44 -19.00
C LEU A 69 7.76 12.52 -18.93
N SER A 70 7.36 13.78 -19.13
CA SER A 70 8.24 14.91 -18.80
C SER A 70 8.42 15.01 -17.27
N LYS A 71 9.46 15.72 -16.84
CA LYS A 71 9.72 15.96 -15.42
C LYS A 71 8.54 16.65 -14.73
N GLU A 72 7.97 17.66 -15.39
CA GLU A 72 6.83 18.43 -14.89
C GLU A 72 5.58 17.56 -14.75
N GLN A 73 5.36 16.64 -15.70
CA GLN A 73 4.25 15.68 -15.64
C GLN A 73 4.44 14.65 -14.51
N ALA A 74 5.67 14.16 -14.31
CA ALA A 74 5.99 13.25 -13.22
C ALA A 74 5.80 13.93 -11.86
N GLU A 75 6.29 15.15 -11.70
CA GLU A 75 6.11 15.96 -10.49
C GLU A 75 4.64 16.26 -10.21
N ALA A 76 3.87 16.68 -11.22
CA ALA A 76 2.44 16.91 -11.08
C ALA A 76 1.68 15.64 -10.64
N ARG A 77 2.10 14.48 -11.14
CA ARG A 77 1.52 13.19 -10.75
C ARG A 77 1.85 12.83 -9.30
N ILE A 78 3.08 13.06 -8.85
CA ILE A 78 3.48 12.84 -7.45
C ILE A 78 2.71 13.80 -6.53
N ALA A 79 2.64 15.09 -6.89
CA ALA A 79 1.97 16.12 -6.11
C ALA A 79 0.44 15.91 -6.01
N SER A 80 -0.16 15.13 -6.92
CA SER A 80 -1.58 14.78 -6.86
C SER A 80 -1.93 13.71 -5.83
N GLN A 81 -0.92 13.11 -5.19
CA GLN A 81 -1.06 12.02 -4.20
C GLN A 81 -0.55 12.47 -2.83
N LEU A 82 -0.83 11.66 -1.80
CA LEU A 82 -0.26 11.88 -0.47
C LEU A 82 1.27 11.83 -0.50
N SER A 83 1.89 12.73 0.25
CA SER A 83 3.34 12.78 0.44
C SER A 83 3.85 11.52 1.15
N ASN A 84 5.14 11.23 1.00
CA ASN A 84 5.79 10.15 1.75
C ASN A 84 5.57 10.32 3.26
N LYS A 85 5.65 11.55 3.76
CA LYS A 85 5.45 11.83 5.19
C LYS A 85 4.04 11.43 5.62
N GLU A 86 3.01 11.88 4.93
CA GLU A 86 1.62 11.53 5.25
C GLU A 86 1.40 10.02 5.19
N ARG A 87 1.92 9.33 4.17
CA ARG A 87 1.82 7.86 4.07
C ARG A 87 2.48 7.17 5.25
N ILE A 88 3.68 7.60 5.63
CA ILE A 88 4.45 7.03 6.75
C ILE A 88 3.72 7.27 8.07
N ASP A 89 3.18 8.46 8.30
CA ASP A 89 2.49 8.82 9.55
C ASP A 89 1.26 7.92 9.82
N HIS A 90 0.64 7.37 8.77
CA HIS A 90 -0.48 6.41 8.87
C HIS A 90 -0.06 4.93 8.92
N SER A 91 1.22 4.61 8.72
CA SER A 91 1.68 3.24 8.49
C SER A 91 2.14 2.53 9.75
N ASN A 92 1.86 1.23 9.83
CA ASN A 92 2.40 0.34 10.85
C ASN A 92 3.81 -0.14 10.49
N VAL A 93 4.05 -0.40 9.19
CA VAL A 93 5.32 -0.87 8.67
C VAL A 93 5.70 -0.08 7.43
N VAL A 94 6.98 0.28 7.31
CA VAL A 94 7.49 1.09 6.22
C VAL A 94 8.70 0.43 5.59
N PHE A 95 8.73 0.39 4.26
CA PHE A 95 9.82 -0.13 3.44
C PHE A 95 10.40 0.98 2.56
N CYS A 96 11.71 0.96 2.38
CA CYS A 96 12.37 1.80 1.37
C CYS A 96 12.96 0.93 0.26
N SER A 97 12.48 1.14 -0.97
CA SER A 97 12.93 0.40 -2.16
C SER A 97 13.99 1.15 -2.97
N LEU A 98 14.78 2.00 -2.31
CA LEU A 98 15.82 2.83 -2.95
C LEU A 98 17.01 1.99 -3.43
N TRP A 99 17.43 1.02 -2.62
CA TRP A 99 18.63 0.21 -2.88
C TRP A 99 18.32 -1.01 -3.76
N ALA A 100 19.29 -1.92 -3.83
CA ALA A 100 19.16 -3.18 -4.53
C ALA A 100 17.94 -3.99 -4.07
N TYR A 101 17.43 -4.84 -4.96
CA TYR A 101 16.30 -5.73 -4.69
C TYR A 101 16.49 -6.53 -3.39
N GLU A 102 17.71 -6.97 -3.13
CA GLU A 102 18.11 -7.74 -1.94
C GLU A 102 17.84 -7.00 -0.64
N GLU A 103 18.04 -5.68 -0.62
CA GLU A 103 17.80 -4.85 0.57
C GLU A 103 16.30 -4.75 0.87
N THR A 104 15.49 -4.56 -0.17
CA THR A 104 14.02 -4.53 -0.01
C THR A 104 13.51 -5.90 0.41
N ARG A 105 14.03 -6.97 -0.19
CA ARG A 105 13.69 -8.36 0.16
C ARG A 105 14.05 -8.67 1.62
N ALA A 106 15.20 -8.21 2.10
CA ALA A 106 15.61 -8.36 3.50
C ALA A 106 14.66 -7.62 4.46
N GLN A 107 14.27 -6.38 4.13
CA GLN A 107 13.28 -5.62 4.92
C GLN A 107 11.93 -6.36 4.99
N VAL A 108 11.42 -6.84 3.85
CA VAL A 108 10.16 -7.60 3.78
C VAL A 108 10.25 -8.89 4.57
N ASN A 109 11.33 -9.66 4.43
CA ASN A 109 11.53 -10.91 5.17
C ASN A 109 11.52 -10.68 6.68
N ARG A 110 12.14 -9.60 7.16
CA ARG A 110 12.09 -9.22 8.58
C ARG A 110 10.66 -8.91 9.02
N ALA A 111 9.97 -8.02 8.29
CA ALA A 111 8.60 -7.63 8.63
C ALA A 111 7.64 -8.82 8.64
N VAL A 112 7.76 -9.75 7.69
CA VAL A 112 6.94 -10.97 7.62
C VAL A 112 7.25 -11.92 8.78
N LYS A 113 8.52 -12.06 9.17
CA LYS A 113 8.90 -12.85 10.34
C LYS A 113 8.25 -12.27 11.61
N ASP A 114 8.34 -10.95 11.77
CA ASP A 114 7.78 -10.27 12.94
C ASP A 114 6.24 -10.37 12.94
N LEU A 115 5.59 -10.21 11.78
CA LEU A 115 4.15 -10.43 11.63
C LEU A 115 3.75 -11.84 12.09
N ARG A 116 4.45 -12.87 11.59
CA ARG A 116 4.18 -14.27 11.96
C ARG A 116 4.31 -14.52 13.46
N SER A 117 5.22 -13.83 14.14
CA SER A 117 5.39 -13.96 15.60
C SER A 117 4.24 -13.32 16.40
N ARG A 118 3.52 -12.36 15.80
CA ARG A 118 2.37 -11.68 16.40
C ARG A 118 1.03 -12.34 16.06
N LEU A 119 1.00 -13.27 15.09
CA LEU A 119 -0.23 -13.96 14.73
C LEU A 119 -0.71 -14.80 15.92
N PRO A 120 -2.01 -14.76 16.25
CA PRO A 120 -2.56 -15.62 17.27
C PRO A 120 -2.33 -17.10 16.88
N PRO A 121 -2.13 -17.99 17.87
CA PRO A 121 -2.08 -19.42 17.58
C PRO A 121 -3.38 -19.83 16.88
N LYS A 122 -3.27 -20.65 15.84
CA LYS A 122 -4.44 -21.16 15.13
C LYS A 122 -5.39 -21.80 16.14
N SER A 123 -6.61 -21.27 16.22
CA SER A 123 -7.70 -21.96 16.89
C SER A 123 -7.80 -23.36 16.26
N PRO A 124 -7.72 -24.45 17.04
CA PRO A 124 -7.93 -25.76 16.49
C PRO A 124 -9.41 -25.86 16.09
N THR A 125 -9.63 -25.92 14.77
CA THR A 125 -10.82 -26.47 14.12
C THR A 125 -12.11 -25.62 14.17
N GLN A 126 -12.59 -25.26 12.98
CA GLN A 126 -13.99 -25.50 12.59
C GLN A 126 -13.97 -26.27 11.27
#